data_AF-A0A7J3ZLX1-F1
#
_entry.id   AF-A0A7J3ZLX1-F1
#
_cell.length_a   1.000
_cell.length_b   1.000
_cell.length_c   1.000
_cell.angle_alpha   90.00
_cell.angle_beta   90.00
_cell.angle_gamma   90.00
#
_symmetry.space_group_name_H-M   'P 1'
#
loop_
_entity.id
_entity.type
_entity.pdbx_description
1 polymer ?
#
loop_
_entity_poly.entity_id
_entity_poly.type
_entity_poly.pdbx_seq_one_letter_code
_entity_poly.pdbx_strand_id
1 'polypeptide(L)'
;MIDNSELLMLALALAFLGYNIGAMLLMMPIPFSGLKKWGPTLMKDSIYAMVLVLSSGTILGAVSYLQKTLNSDWGVLTVWIAERTAFLLGWKASLTAISAAISKLTGSVIFHSILEPLVKAVNYALATLYSIMSIGVIVKSYYVKLVVLGILLMSVPFRLTRAVGSYFIAFAIVFFIGLPFLPKFVDQFSQVENIQAPPQGGVEYGVIEVRDALGNAIGYPVVLGYVGGKLAFIYKGDSNGIVIAGFPDRGLPSNTSYTLELEYLGRYATLQPAPVEPSLHYKFSQEYLPVASVVLDVRAPLILYSPLPYVAVFRSENIEANITLSDRDRMVVIARAHAYQGYIELRFSKRCSVYSYHDGGVASYVNGTFSWRGIEGHYERFNINDNETARLEFVFRGCEGEPTHPSVREVSYMGTLGFSLTSDFTRLAASVVMSWVVLPAVYMVILGAVSSGLAYVIGGAREKVSFRAW
;
A
#
# COMPACT_ATOMS: atom_id res chain seq x y z
N MET A 1 25.34 -30.61 29.69
CA MET A 1 25.52 -29.63 28.60
C MET A 1 26.99 -29.70 28.25
N ILE A 2 27.36 -30.11 27.03
CA ILE A 2 28.78 -30.37 26.69
C ILE A 2 29.53 -29.03 26.66
N ASP A 3 30.64 -28.94 27.41
CA ASP A 3 31.47 -27.75 27.48
C ASP A 3 32.40 -27.62 26.25
N ASN A 4 32.84 -26.40 25.93
CA ASN A 4 33.75 -26.14 24.81
C ASN A 4 35.07 -26.90 24.97
N SER A 5 35.53 -27.04 26.22
CA SER A 5 36.73 -27.79 26.59
C SER A 5 36.58 -29.28 26.28
N GLU A 6 35.43 -29.87 26.63
CA GLU A 6 35.10 -31.28 26.36
C GLU A 6 35.06 -31.58 24.86
N LEU A 7 34.47 -30.68 24.05
CA LEU A 7 34.44 -30.84 22.59
C LEU A 7 35.84 -30.80 21.96
N LEU A 8 36.73 -29.93 22.45
CA LEU A 8 38.12 -29.87 21.98
C LEU A 8 38.92 -31.11 22.39
N MET A 9 38.72 -31.61 23.61
CA MET A 9 39.32 -32.87 24.06
C MET A 9 38.85 -34.05 23.21
N LEU A 10 37.56 -34.11 22.88
CA LEU A 10 37.00 -35.11 22.00
C LEU A 10 37.61 -35.00 20.59
N ALA A 11 37.71 -33.78 20.04
CA ALA A 11 38.35 -33.52 18.75
C ALA A 11 39.81 -34.00 18.72
N LEU A 12 40.57 -33.79 19.81
CA LEU A 12 41.96 -34.25 19.94
C LEU A 12 42.03 -35.79 19.99
N ALA A 13 41.16 -36.42 20.78
CA ALA A 13 41.10 -37.87 20.90
C ALA A 13 40.76 -38.54 19.57
N LEU A 14 39.79 -38.01 18.81
CA LEU A 14 39.45 -38.49 17.46
C LEU A 14 40.62 -38.33 16.49
N ALA A 15 41.32 -37.20 16.54
CA ALA A 15 42.50 -36.98 15.70
C ALA A 15 43.60 -38.00 16.04
N PHE A 16 43.85 -38.27 17.32
CA PHE A 16 44.83 -39.26 17.78
C PHE A 16 44.46 -40.68 17.35
N LEU A 17 43.18 -41.03 17.45
CA LEU A 17 42.64 -42.30 16.94
C LEU A 17 42.88 -42.44 15.44
N GLY A 18 42.56 -41.41 14.65
CA GLY A 18 42.80 -41.41 13.20
C GLY A 18 44.28 -41.60 12.83
N TYR A 19 45.19 -41.01 13.61
CA TYR A 19 46.62 -41.15 13.41
C TYR A 19 47.08 -42.60 13.65
N ASN A 20 46.64 -43.19 14.75
CA ASN A 20 46.98 -44.58 15.11
C ASN A 20 46.39 -45.59 14.13
N ILE A 21 45.14 -45.39 13.68
CA ILE A 21 44.53 -46.21 12.61
C ILE A 21 45.37 -46.11 11.33
N GLY A 22 45.79 -44.89 10.96
CA GLY A 22 46.64 -44.67 9.80
C GLY A 22 48.00 -45.39 9.90
N ALA A 23 48.64 -45.32 11.06
CA ALA A 23 49.90 -46.01 11.33
C ALA A 23 49.74 -47.55 11.29
N MET A 24 48.68 -48.08 11.88
CA MET A 24 48.35 -49.52 11.84
C MET A 24 48.11 -50.01 10.41
N LEU A 25 47.40 -49.23 9.58
CA LEU A 25 47.18 -49.56 8.16
C LEU A 25 48.49 -49.65 7.37
N LEU A 26 49.48 -48.82 7.70
CA LEU A 26 50.81 -48.89 7.09
C LEU A 26 51.61 -50.09 7.56
N MET A 27 51.54 -50.41 8.85
CA MET A 27 52.24 -51.55 9.46
C MET A 27 51.65 -52.91 9.07
N MET A 28 50.39 -52.96 8.61
CA MET A 28 49.73 -54.22 8.24
C MET A 28 50.49 -54.97 7.12
N PRO A 29 50.77 -56.27 7.30
CA PRO A 29 51.40 -57.12 6.29
C PRO A 29 50.39 -57.58 5.23
N ILE A 30 49.57 -56.66 4.72
CA ILE A 30 48.53 -56.96 3.72
C ILE A 30 48.87 -56.25 2.39
N PRO A 31 48.86 -56.96 1.24
CA PRO A 31 49.26 -56.39 -0.05
C PRO A 31 48.14 -55.60 -0.76
N PHE A 32 47.17 -55.02 -0.04
CA PHE A 32 46.15 -54.16 -0.66
C PHE A 32 46.63 -52.71 -0.73
N SER A 33 47.14 -52.32 -1.90
CA SER A 33 47.61 -50.96 -2.19
C SER A 33 46.53 -49.89 -1.95
N GLY A 34 45.25 -50.23 -2.16
CA GLY A 34 44.11 -49.35 -1.86
C GLY A 34 44.03 -48.97 -0.39
N LEU A 35 44.04 -49.95 0.53
CA LEU A 35 44.02 -49.71 1.98
C LEU A 35 45.28 -49.00 2.47
N LYS A 36 46.46 -49.36 1.94
CA LYS A 36 47.73 -48.71 2.34
C LYS A 36 47.81 -47.24 1.95
N LYS A 37 47.13 -46.81 0.88
CA LYS A 37 47.03 -45.38 0.50
C LYS A 37 46.24 -44.55 1.52
N TRP A 38 45.33 -45.15 2.28
CA TRP A 38 44.57 -44.46 3.33
C TRP A 38 45.43 -44.16 4.55
N GLY A 39 46.44 -44.98 4.86
CA GLY A 39 47.30 -44.80 6.03
C GLY A 39 47.97 -43.42 6.10
N PRO A 40 48.79 -43.04 5.09
CA PRO A 40 49.42 -41.71 5.05
C PRO A 40 48.40 -40.57 5.01
N THR A 41 47.25 -40.78 4.36
CA THR A 41 46.19 -39.77 4.25
C THR A 41 45.56 -39.48 5.61
N LEU A 42 45.21 -40.54 6.37
CA LEU A 42 44.67 -40.44 7.72
C LEU A 42 45.66 -39.79 8.68
N MET A 43 46.95 -40.18 8.62
CA MET A 43 47.98 -39.58 9.47
C MET A 43 48.13 -38.07 9.20
N LYS A 44 48.17 -37.66 7.91
CA LYS A 44 48.25 -36.24 7.52
C LYS A 44 47.04 -35.44 8.03
N ASP A 45 45.84 -35.99 7.90
CA ASP A 45 44.62 -35.32 8.32
C ASP A 45 44.50 -35.19 9.83
N SER A 46 44.91 -36.24 10.56
CA SER A 46 44.97 -36.23 12.01
C SER A 46 45.95 -35.18 12.53
N ILE A 47 47.15 -35.08 11.95
CA ILE A 47 48.11 -34.03 12.32
C ILE A 47 47.50 -32.64 12.06
N TYR A 48 46.85 -32.45 10.91
CA TYR A 48 46.18 -31.19 10.59
C TYR A 48 45.09 -30.83 11.61
N ALA A 49 44.26 -31.80 12.01
CA ALA A 49 43.23 -31.61 13.01
C ALA A 49 43.82 -31.32 14.41
N MET A 50 44.90 -32.00 14.81
CA MET A 50 45.60 -31.69 16.07
C MET A 50 46.14 -30.26 16.09
N VAL A 51 46.76 -29.82 14.99
CA VAL A 51 47.24 -28.43 14.86
C VAL A 51 46.09 -27.43 14.96
N LEU A 52 44.92 -27.73 14.36
CA LEU A 52 43.72 -26.89 14.51
C LEU A 52 43.22 -26.83 15.96
N VAL A 53 43.18 -27.96 16.68
CA VAL A 53 42.79 -27.98 18.10
C VAL A 53 43.74 -27.11 18.92
N LEU A 54 45.05 -27.26 18.74
CA LEU A 54 46.07 -26.49 19.46
C LEU A 54 46.05 -24.99 19.10
N SER A 55 45.72 -24.65 17.86
CA SER A 55 45.63 -23.26 17.38
C SER A 55 44.26 -22.61 17.59
N SER A 56 43.27 -23.33 18.13
CA SER A 56 41.91 -22.80 18.34
C SER A 56 41.88 -21.50 19.15
N GLY A 57 42.67 -21.39 20.21
CA GLY A 57 42.81 -20.17 21.01
C GLY A 57 43.36 -18.99 20.20
N THR A 58 44.38 -19.24 19.37
CA THR A 58 44.93 -18.21 18.47
C THR A 58 43.95 -17.78 17.39
N ILE A 59 43.15 -18.71 16.84
CA ILE A 59 42.11 -18.41 15.85
C ILE A 59 41.05 -17.49 16.47
N LEU A 60 40.54 -17.83 17.66
CA LEU A 60 39.54 -17.01 18.36
C LEU A 60 40.08 -15.63 18.76
N GLY A 61 41.36 -15.57 19.17
CA GLY A 61 42.06 -14.32 19.44
C GLY A 61 42.22 -13.43 18.20
N ALA A 62 42.57 -14.03 17.06
CA ALA A 62 42.70 -13.32 15.78
C ALA A 62 41.36 -12.75 15.31
N VAL A 63 40.27 -13.52 15.45
CA VAL A 63 38.90 -13.05 15.14
C VAL A 63 38.54 -11.81 15.97
N SER A 64 38.81 -11.87 17.27
CA SER A 64 38.55 -10.75 18.20
C SER A 64 39.39 -9.51 17.85
N TYR A 65 40.64 -9.71 17.44
CA TYR A 65 41.53 -8.63 16.99
C TYR A 65 41.05 -7.99 15.68
N LEU A 66 40.66 -8.80 14.69
CA LEU A 66 40.10 -8.32 13.42
C LEU A 66 38.81 -7.54 13.65
N GLN A 67 37.94 -8.03 14.52
CA GLN A 67 36.70 -7.34 14.87
C GLN A 67 36.97 -5.93 15.41
N LYS A 68 37.94 -5.77 16.32
CA LYS A 68 38.34 -4.47 16.87
C LYS A 68 38.95 -3.56 15.81
N THR A 69 39.83 -4.09 14.97
CA THR A 69 40.53 -3.31 13.93
C THR A 69 39.58 -2.80 12.85
N LEU A 70 38.61 -3.62 12.46
CA LEU A 70 37.61 -3.25 11.47
C LEU A 70 36.50 -2.35 12.06
N ASN A 71 36.51 -2.10 13.38
CA ASN A 71 35.45 -1.39 14.10
C ASN A 71 34.07 -2.04 13.89
N SER A 72 34.03 -3.36 14.00
CA SER A 72 32.84 -4.20 13.86
C SER A 72 32.14 -4.35 15.22
N ASP A 73 31.09 -3.55 15.45
CA ASP A 73 30.34 -3.58 16.71
C ASP A 73 28.95 -4.19 16.52
N TRP A 74 28.69 -5.26 17.26
CA TRP A 74 27.39 -5.91 17.34
C TRP A 74 26.29 -4.97 17.88
N GLY A 75 26.65 -3.99 18.71
CA GLY A 75 25.73 -2.97 19.20
C GLY A 75 25.09 -2.20 18.04
N VAL A 76 25.91 -1.75 17.09
CA VAL A 76 25.47 -1.02 15.89
C VAL A 76 24.45 -1.81 15.09
N LEU A 77 24.70 -3.10 14.85
CA LEU A 77 23.73 -3.96 14.16
C LEU A 77 22.42 -4.10 14.93
N THR A 78 22.47 -4.35 16.24
CA THR A 78 21.26 -4.54 17.04
C THR A 78 20.40 -3.28 17.10
N VAL A 79 21.01 -2.10 17.25
CA VAL A 79 20.31 -0.81 17.23
C VAL A 79 19.72 -0.56 15.86
N TRP A 80 20.49 -0.78 14.79
CA TRP A 80 20.01 -0.62 13.42
C TRP A 80 18.77 -1.49 13.15
N ILE A 81 18.81 -2.80 13.47
CA ILE A 81 17.64 -3.69 13.31
C ILE A 81 16.45 -3.20 14.14
N ALA A 82 16.67 -2.83 15.41
CA ALA A 82 15.61 -2.39 16.30
C ALA A 82 14.90 -1.12 15.81
N GLU A 83 15.65 -0.10 15.38
CA GLU A 83 15.11 1.15 14.85
C GLU A 83 14.26 0.92 13.59
N ARG A 84 14.76 0.14 12.63
CA ARG A 84 14.02 -0.13 11.39
C ARG A 84 12.80 -1.01 11.64
N THR A 85 12.88 -1.95 12.57
CA THR A 85 11.73 -2.78 12.97
C THR A 85 10.64 -1.92 13.62
N ALA A 86 11.02 -1.00 14.54
CA ALA A 86 10.07 -0.09 15.18
C ALA A 86 9.41 0.84 14.15
N PHE A 87 10.19 1.39 13.21
CA PHE A 87 9.66 2.21 12.12
C PHE A 87 8.65 1.43 11.25
N LEU A 88 9.00 0.22 10.81
CA LEU A 88 8.13 -0.62 10.00
C LEU A 88 6.84 -1.03 10.71
N LEU A 89 6.91 -1.32 12.02
CA LEU A 89 5.73 -1.64 12.82
C LEU A 89 4.81 -0.43 12.98
N GLY A 90 5.37 0.76 13.27
CA GLY A 90 4.60 2.00 13.35
C GLY A 90 3.93 2.33 12.02
N TRP A 91 4.66 2.15 10.92
CA TRP A 91 4.12 2.40 9.59
C TRP A 91 3.06 1.36 9.19
N LYS A 92 3.27 0.07 9.50
CA LYS A 92 2.24 -0.97 9.34
C LYS A 92 0.96 -0.63 10.10
N ALA A 93 1.08 -0.22 11.37
CA ALA A 93 -0.05 0.17 12.19
C ALA A 93 -0.83 1.34 11.55
N SER A 94 -0.12 2.35 11.04
CA SER A 94 -0.74 3.48 10.33
C SER A 94 -1.49 3.04 9.07
N LEU A 95 -0.88 2.19 8.22
CA LEU A 95 -1.52 1.68 7.00
C LEU A 95 -2.77 0.87 7.35
N THR A 96 -2.72 0.05 8.41
CA THR A 96 -3.89 -0.71 8.86
C THR A 96 -4.99 0.18 9.42
N ALA A 97 -4.65 1.23 10.18
CA ALA A 97 -5.62 2.19 10.71
C ALA A 97 -6.33 2.96 9.58
N ILE A 98 -5.56 3.41 8.58
CA ILE A 98 -6.09 4.06 7.37
C ILE A 98 -7.03 3.10 6.64
N SER A 99 -6.61 1.84 6.42
CA SER A 99 -7.45 0.85 5.74
C SER A 99 -8.77 0.59 6.47
N ALA A 100 -8.75 0.53 7.80
CA ALA A 100 -9.92 0.29 8.62
C ALA A 100 -10.88 1.49 8.62
N ALA A 101 -10.36 2.72 8.72
CA ALA A 101 -11.17 3.93 8.68
C ALA A 101 -11.91 4.06 7.34
N ILE A 102 -11.23 3.79 6.23
CA ILE A 102 -11.78 3.93 4.88
C ILE A 102 -12.78 2.82 4.56
N SER A 103 -12.53 1.58 5.01
CA SER A 103 -13.45 0.46 4.80
C SER A 103 -14.87 0.71 5.35
N LYS A 104 -15.00 1.56 6.38
CA LYS A 104 -16.27 1.94 7.00
C LYS A 104 -17.06 2.98 6.18
N LEU A 105 -16.39 3.74 5.32
CA LEU A 105 -16.98 4.89 4.62
C LEU A 105 -17.35 4.61 3.16
N THR A 106 -16.60 3.77 2.44
CA THR A 106 -16.73 3.68 0.98
C THR A 106 -17.03 2.27 0.43
N GLY A 107 -17.21 1.26 1.28
CA GLY A 107 -17.46 -0.11 0.80
C GLY A 107 -16.20 -0.75 0.18
N SER A 108 -15.26 -1.10 1.05
CA SER A 108 -14.11 -2.04 0.98
C SER A 108 -13.29 -2.33 -0.30
N VAL A 109 -13.78 -2.21 -1.53
CA VAL A 109 -13.19 -2.97 -2.67
C VAL A 109 -12.07 -2.26 -3.42
N ILE A 110 -12.13 -0.93 -3.59
CA ILE A 110 -11.19 -0.20 -4.48
C ILE A 110 -9.83 0.06 -3.79
N PHE A 111 -9.78 -0.04 -2.46
CA PHE A 111 -8.63 0.44 -1.69
C PHE A 111 -7.58 -0.61 -1.37
N HIS A 112 -7.98 -1.88 -1.30
CA HIS A 112 -7.05 -2.98 -1.06
C HIS A 112 -5.94 -2.98 -2.12
N SER A 113 -6.26 -2.71 -3.39
CA SER A 113 -5.27 -2.66 -4.48
C SER A 113 -4.22 -1.56 -4.35
N ILE A 114 -4.49 -0.47 -3.63
CA ILE A 114 -3.56 0.67 -3.50
C ILE A 114 -2.57 0.44 -2.35
N LEU A 115 -3.06 -0.04 -1.19
CA LEU A 115 -2.25 -0.23 0.02
C LEU A 115 -1.55 -1.59 0.05
N GLU A 116 -2.07 -2.60 -0.64
CA GLU A 116 -1.55 -3.97 -0.60
C GLU A 116 -0.06 -4.07 -0.97
N PRO A 117 0.47 -3.39 -2.02
CA PRO A 117 1.89 -3.42 -2.34
C PRO A 117 2.78 -2.93 -1.18
N LEU A 118 2.36 -1.87 -0.48
CA LEU A 118 3.08 -1.34 0.68
C LEU A 118 3.03 -2.29 1.87
N VAL A 119 1.85 -2.81 2.20
CA VAL A 119 1.69 -3.75 3.31
C VAL A 119 2.53 -5.00 3.09
N LYS A 120 2.58 -5.51 1.85
CA LYS A 120 3.46 -6.61 1.46
C LYS A 120 4.93 -6.24 1.59
N ALA A 121 5.36 -5.09 1.06
CA ALA A 121 6.74 -4.60 1.18
C ALA A 121 7.19 -4.51 2.64
N VAL A 122 6.35 -3.94 3.51
CA VAL A 122 6.59 -3.84 4.96
C VAL A 122 6.70 -5.21 5.61
N ASN A 123 5.80 -6.15 5.28
CA ASN A 123 5.86 -7.51 5.81
C ASN A 123 7.12 -8.26 5.35
N TYR A 124 7.53 -8.11 4.10
CA TYR A 124 8.78 -8.70 3.60
C TYR A 124 10.00 -8.11 4.30
N ALA A 125 10.06 -6.79 4.45
CA ALA A 125 11.15 -6.13 5.17
C ALA A 125 11.23 -6.60 6.64
N LEU A 126 10.10 -6.68 7.34
CA LEU A 126 10.04 -7.22 8.70
C LEU A 126 10.54 -8.67 8.75
N ALA A 127 10.08 -9.53 7.85
CA ALA A 127 10.51 -10.93 7.78
C ALA A 127 12.03 -11.04 7.55
N THR A 128 12.58 -10.23 6.66
CA THR A 128 14.03 -10.18 6.41
C THR A 128 14.80 -9.71 7.64
N LEU A 129 14.39 -8.61 8.29
CA LEU A 129 15.03 -8.12 9.51
C LEU A 129 15.00 -9.16 10.65
N TYR A 130 13.86 -9.82 10.86
CA TYR A 130 13.74 -10.88 11.85
C TYR A 130 14.64 -12.08 11.52
N SER A 131 14.75 -12.46 10.23
CA SER A 131 15.63 -13.56 9.82
C SER A 131 17.11 -13.23 10.08
N ILE A 132 17.54 -12.01 9.76
CA ILE A 132 18.91 -11.53 10.00
C ILE A 132 19.18 -11.47 11.50
N MET A 133 18.23 -10.96 12.29
CA MET A 133 18.36 -10.93 13.74
C MET A 133 18.49 -12.34 14.34
N SER A 134 17.69 -13.29 13.86
CA SER A 134 17.75 -14.69 14.30
C SER A 134 19.12 -15.31 14.00
N ILE A 135 19.62 -15.12 12.78
CA ILE A 135 20.97 -15.57 12.39
C ILE A 135 22.03 -14.86 13.24
N GLY A 136 21.89 -13.55 13.46
CA GLY A 136 22.81 -12.75 14.25
C GLY A 136 22.89 -13.18 15.71
N VAL A 137 21.76 -13.51 16.34
CA VAL A 137 21.73 -14.06 17.69
C VAL A 137 22.42 -15.42 17.75
N ILE A 138 22.14 -16.32 16.80
CA ILE A 138 22.79 -17.63 16.74
C ILE A 138 24.31 -17.47 16.62
N VAL A 139 24.78 -16.65 15.69
CA VAL A 139 26.20 -16.41 15.47
C VAL A 139 26.82 -15.76 16.70
N LYS A 140 26.28 -14.65 17.21
CA LYS A 140 26.84 -13.92 18.35
C LYS A 140 26.94 -14.80 19.61
N SER A 141 25.89 -15.57 19.91
CA SER A 141 25.83 -16.39 21.13
C SER A 141 26.61 -17.69 21.02
N TYR A 142 26.75 -18.25 19.81
CA TYR A 142 27.33 -19.58 19.62
C TYR A 142 28.56 -19.64 18.71
N TYR A 143 29.18 -18.52 18.31
CA TYR A 143 30.32 -18.55 17.37
C TYR A 143 31.47 -19.46 17.85
N VAL A 144 31.83 -19.40 19.13
CA VAL A 144 32.88 -20.27 19.70
C VAL A 144 32.49 -21.73 19.58
N LYS A 145 31.23 -22.06 19.87
CA LYS A 145 30.71 -23.43 19.76
C LYS A 145 30.70 -23.91 18.32
N LEU A 146 30.34 -23.05 17.36
CA LEU A 146 30.36 -23.38 15.94
C LEU A 146 31.78 -23.64 15.42
N VAL A 147 32.76 -22.83 15.84
CA VAL A 147 34.18 -23.06 15.52
C VAL A 147 34.66 -24.38 16.09
N VAL A 148 34.42 -24.63 17.39
CA VAL A 148 34.86 -25.86 18.07
C VAL A 148 34.17 -27.10 17.49
N LEU A 149 32.86 -27.02 17.19
CA LEU A 149 32.12 -28.08 16.50
C LEU A 149 32.70 -28.35 15.11
N GLY A 150 33.07 -27.29 14.40
CA GLY A 150 33.73 -27.41 13.10
C GLY A 150 35.08 -28.13 13.20
N ILE A 151 35.90 -27.80 14.20
CA ILE A 151 37.17 -28.49 14.48
C ILE A 151 36.92 -29.98 14.78
N LEU A 152 35.94 -30.30 15.63
CA LEU A 152 35.56 -31.67 15.95
C LEU A 152 35.15 -32.45 14.69
N LEU A 153 34.35 -31.86 13.82
CA LEU A 153 33.94 -32.47 12.56
C LEU A 153 35.12 -32.65 11.59
N MET A 154 36.13 -31.78 11.64
CA MET A 154 37.37 -31.98 10.87
C MET A 154 38.26 -33.09 11.43
N SER A 155 38.17 -33.39 12.73
CA SER A 155 38.89 -34.49 13.38
C SER A 155 38.34 -35.88 13.09
N VAL A 156 37.15 -36.00 12.48
CA VAL A 156 36.56 -37.30 12.16
C VAL A 156 37.40 -38.02 11.09
N PRO A 157 37.76 -39.31 11.31
CA PRO A 157 38.55 -40.09 10.37
C PRO A 157 37.90 -40.19 8.98
N PHE A 158 38.71 -40.53 7.98
CA PHE A 158 38.30 -40.74 6.58
C PHE A 158 37.71 -39.51 5.87
N ARG A 159 37.88 -38.30 6.43
CA ARG A 159 37.40 -37.02 5.85
C ARG A 159 35.89 -36.94 5.64
N LEU A 160 35.09 -37.79 6.28
CA LEU A 160 33.63 -37.88 6.04
C LEU A 160 32.93 -36.54 6.27
N THR A 161 33.33 -35.82 7.31
CA THR A 161 32.71 -34.55 7.73
C THR A 161 33.61 -33.35 7.53
N ARG A 162 34.75 -33.50 6.83
CA ARG A 162 35.77 -32.45 6.71
C ARG A 162 35.23 -31.18 6.06
N ALA A 163 34.47 -31.30 4.97
CA ALA A 163 33.89 -30.15 4.27
C ALA A 163 32.91 -29.38 5.17
N VAL A 164 32.04 -30.11 5.88
CA VAL A 164 31.07 -29.54 6.82
C VAL A 164 31.78 -28.86 7.99
N GLY A 165 32.82 -29.49 8.54
CA GLY A 165 33.62 -28.92 9.62
C GLY A 165 34.32 -27.62 9.21
N SER A 166 34.96 -27.59 8.03
CA SER A 166 35.59 -26.36 7.52
C SER A 166 34.57 -25.25 7.24
N TYR A 167 33.36 -25.59 6.77
CA TYR A 167 32.30 -24.63 6.57
C TYR A 167 31.82 -24.03 7.89
N PHE A 168 31.61 -24.83 8.93
CA PHE A 168 31.22 -24.31 10.25
C PHE A 168 32.26 -23.33 10.83
N ILE A 169 33.55 -23.65 10.71
CA ILE A 169 34.63 -22.74 11.13
C ILE A 169 34.55 -21.43 10.34
N ALA A 170 34.50 -21.52 9.01
CA ALA A 170 34.52 -20.35 8.14
C ALA A 170 33.25 -19.49 8.28
N PHE A 171 32.08 -20.11 8.34
CA PHE A 171 30.80 -19.46 8.58
C PHE A 171 30.81 -18.69 9.89
N ALA A 172 31.21 -19.34 10.99
CA ALA A 172 31.26 -18.71 12.29
C ALA A 172 32.18 -17.48 12.31
N ILE A 173 33.37 -17.58 11.71
CA ILE A 173 34.34 -16.48 11.66
C ILE A 173 33.82 -15.33 10.80
N VAL A 174 33.42 -15.62 9.56
CA VAL A 174 33.03 -14.60 8.58
C VAL A 174 31.75 -13.90 9.00
N PHE A 175 30.73 -14.62 9.46
CA PHE A 175 29.51 -14.00 9.94
C PHE A 175 29.73 -13.23 11.23
N PHE A 176 30.61 -13.71 12.12
CA PHE A 176 30.85 -13.01 13.37
C PHE A 176 31.52 -11.64 13.16
N ILE A 177 32.45 -11.55 12.21
CA ILE A 177 33.12 -10.29 11.85
C ILE A 177 32.25 -9.45 10.90
N GLY A 178 31.60 -10.10 9.95
CA GLY A 178 30.96 -9.47 8.80
C GLY A 178 29.54 -8.98 9.07
N LEU A 179 28.72 -9.72 9.80
CA LEU A 179 27.30 -9.33 10.00
C LEU A 179 27.13 -7.92 10.58
N PRO A 180 27.98 -7.44 11.53
CA PRO A 180 27.86 -6.08 12.05
C PRO A 180 28.12 -4.94 11.03
N PHE A 181 28.66 -5.22 9.85
CA PHE A 181 28.84 -4.23 8.78
C PHE A 181 27.61 -4.05 7.88
N LEU A 182 26.59 -4.90 8.01
CA LEU A 182 25.37 -4.81 7.22
C LEU A 182 24.77 -3.39 7.20
N PRO A 183 24.66 -2.65 8.32
CA PRO A 183 24.14 -1.28 8.32
C PRO A 183 24.88 -0.36 7.34
N LYS A 184 26.21 -0.34 7.41
CA LYS A 184 27.06 0.50 6.56
C LYS A 184 26.93 0.12 5.09
N PHE A 185 26.79 -1.18 4.81
CA PHE A 185 26.55 -1.66 3.45
C PHE A 185 25.22 -1.12 2.92
N VAL A 186 24.12 -1.27 3.66
CA VAL A 186 22.80 -0.78 3.22
C VAL A 186 22.80 0.73 3.03
N ASP A 187 23.39 1.48 3.96
CA ASP A 187 23.41 2.95 3.90
C ASP A 187 24.23 3.45 2.69
N GLN A 188 25.29 2.75 2.30
CA GLN A 188 26.11 3.13 1.14
C GLN A 188 25.45 2.82 -0.21
N PHE A 189 24.63 1.76 -0.28
CA PHE A 189 24.03 1.29 -1.54
C PHE A 189 22.53 1.63 -1.69
N SER A 190 21.89 2.17 -0.65
CA SER A 190 20.51 2.63 -0.75
C SER A 190 20.45 4.02 -1.40
N GLN A 191 20.01 4.07 -2.66
CA GLN A 191 19.53 5.32 -3.25
C GLN A 191 18.07 5.48 -2.86
N VAL A 192 17.79 6.32 -1.87
CA VAL A 192 16.40 6.75 -1.62
C VAL A 192 16.04 7.70 -2.76
N GLU A 193 15.28 7.23 -3.75
CA GLU A 193 14.66 8.15 -4.70
C GLU A 193 13.81 9.15 -3.92
N ASN A 194 14.03 10.44 -4.16
CA ASN A 194 13.21 11.50 -3.61
C ASN A 194 11.77 11.29 -4.09
N ILE A 195 10.93 10.76 -3.22
CA ILE A 195 9.48 10.75 -3.42
C ILE A 195 9.12 12.22 -3.57
N GLN A 196 8.57 12.61 -4.72
CA GLN A 196 7.98 13.91 -4.87
C GLN A 196 6.86 13.97 -3.83
N ALA A 197 7.08 14.74 -2.76
CA ALA A 197 6.04 14.98 -1.79
C ALA A 197 4.81 15.48 -2.56
N PRO A 198 3.58 15.08 -2.15
CA PRO A 198 2.39 15.73 -2.68
C PRO A 198 2.63 17.23 -2.59
N PRO A 199 2.38 18.00 -3.67
CA PRO A 199 2.69 19.41 -3.70
C PRO A 199 2.09 20.03 -2.43
N GLN A 200 2.97 20.55 -1.56
CA GLN A 200 2.53 21.21 -0.36
C GLN A 200 1.82 22.49 -0.81
N GLY A 201 0.50 22.43 -0.82
CA GLY A 201 -0.37 23.51 -1.26
C GLY A 201 -1.10 23.22 -2.57
N GLY A 202 -2.39 23.52 -2.58
CA GLY A 202 -3.25 23.46 -3.76
C GLY A 202 -4.38 22.43 -3.68
N VAL A 203 -4.32 21.47 -2.74
CA VAL A 203 -5.34 20.43 -2.53
C VAL A 203 -5.79 20.39 -1.07
N GLU A 204 -7.11 20.39 -0.85
CA GLU A 204 -7.77 20.16 0.44
C GLU A 204 -8.64 18.91 0.34
N TYR A 205 -8.70 18.08 1.39
CA TYR A 205 -9.56 16.89 1.42
C TYR A 205 -10.92 17.25 1.99
N GLY A 206 -11.96 17.16 1.17
CA GLY A 206 -13.27 17.71 1.51
C GLY A 206 -14.45 16.82 1.18
N VAL A 207 -15.60 17.17 1.75
CA VAL A 207 -16.92 16.63 1.40
C VAL A 207 -17.73 17.73 0.74
N ILE A 208 -18.42 17.43 -0.36
CA ILE A 208 -19.38 18.33 -0.99
C ILE A 208 -20.79 17.83 -0.67
N GLU A 209 -21.60 18.65 0.00
CA GLU A 209 -23.01 18.37 0.25
C GLU A 209 -23.87 19.08 -0.79
N VAL A 210 -24.55 18.30 -1.64
CA VAL A 210 -25.32 18.81 -2.78
C VAL A 210 -26.81 18.87 -2.43
N ARG A 211 -27.36 20.09 -2.42
CA ARG A 211 -28.76 20.35 -2.05
C ARG A 211 -29.54 21.04 -3.16
N ASP A 212 -30.84 20.77 -3.23
CA ASP A 212 -31.78 21.45 -4.13
C ASP A 212 -32.10 22.88 -3.64
N ALA A 213 -32.95 23.61 -4.38
CA ALA A 213 -33.35 24.98 -4.03
C ALA A 213 -34.11 25.07 -2.68
N LEU A 214 -34.72 23.98 -2.22
CA LEU A 214 -35.43 23.88 -0.94
C LEU A 214 -34.55 23.37 0.20
N GLY A 215 -33.29 23.02 -0.07
CA GLY A 215 -32.34 22.51 0.92
C GLY A 215 -32.35 21.00 1.12
N ASN A 216 -33.14 20.25 0.33
CA ASN A 216 -33.15 18.78 0.37
C ASN A 216 -31.90 18.23 -0.31
N ALA A 217 -31.43 17.07 0.16
CA ALA A 217 -30.33 16.37 -0.47
C ALA A 217 -30.71 15.89 -1.88
N ILE A 218 -29.83 16.11 -2.86
CA ILE A 218 -29.94 15.54 -4.20
C ILE A 218 -29.23 14.20 -4.20
N GLY A 219 -29.95 13.08 -4.26
CA GLY A 219 -29.34 11.75 -4.27
C GLY A 219 -28.65 11.39 -5.59
N TYR A 220 -27.47 10.77 -5.51
CA TYR A 220 -26.55 10.43 -6.61
C TYR A 220 -26.17 11.60 -7.54
N PRO A 221 -25.72 12.74 -6.99
CA PRO A 221 -25.29 13.86 -7.80
C PRO A 221 -23.98 13.52 -8.54
N VAL A 222 -23.81 14.01 -9.76
CA VAL A 222 -22.54 13.96 -10.48
C VAL A 222 -22.00 15.38 -10.56
N VAL A 223 -20.97 15.68 -9.78
CA VAL A 223 -20.39 17.01 -9.65
C VAL A 223 -19.17 17.13 -10.54
N LEU A 224 -19.17 18.14 -11.42
CA LEU A 224 -18.07 18.50 -12.29
C LEU A 224 -17.43 19.79 -11.77
N GLY A 225 -16.12 19.76 -11.55
CA GLY A 225 -15.36 20.94 -11.11
C GLY A 225 -14.50 21.50 -12.22
N TYR A 226 -14.54 22.81 -12.40
CA TYR A 226 -13.74 23.52 -13.40
C TYR A 226 -12.81 24.54 -12.75
N VAL A 227 -11.51 24.41 -13.04
CA VAL A 227 -10.46 25.33 -12.57
C VAL A 227 -9.94 26.08 -13.79
N GLY A 228 -10.05 27.42 -13.79
CA GLY A 228 -9.66 28.24 -14.95
C GLY A 228 -10.39 27.87 -16.25
N GLY A 229 -11.65 27.42 -16.15
CA GLY A 229 -12.48 27.00 -17.29
C GLY A 229 -12.16 25.62 -17.86
N LYS A 230 -11.20 24.88 -17.28
CA LYS A 230 -10.91 23.49 -17.66
C LYS A 230 -11.49 22.53 -16.65
N LEU A 231 -12.08 21.43 -17.14
CA LEU A 231 -12.57 20.35 -16.29
C LEU A 231 -11.41 19.74 -15.49
N ALA A 232 -11.50 19.84 -14.18
CA ALA A 232 -10.46 19.44 -13.24
C ALA A 232 -10.84 18.16 -12.48
N PHE A 233 -12.13 17.93 -12.20
CA PHE A 233 -12.60 16.70 -11.58
C PHE A 233 -14.05 16.36 -11.91
N ILE A 234 -14.38 15.08 -11.80
CA ILE A 234 -15.74 14.54 -11.86
C ILE A 234 -15.90 13.57 -10.69
N TYR A 235 -16.83 13.87 -9.77
CA TYR A 235 -17.12 13.02 -8.62
C TYR A 235 -18.59 12.65 -8.55
N LYS A 236 -18.87 11.40 -8.17
CA LYS A 236 -20.22 10.91 -7.91
C LYS A 236 -20.51 10.93 -6.40
N GLY A 237 -21.71 11.37 -6.03
CA GLY A 237 -22.20 11.31 -4.65
C GLY A 237 -23.09 10.11 -4.36
N ASP A 238 -23.45 9.96 -3.09
CA ASP A 238 -24.33 8.91 -2.58
C ASP A 238 -25.83 9.31 -2.60
N SER A 239 -26.70 8.45 -2.06
CA SER A 239 -28.14 8.72 -1.96
C SER A 239 -28.51 9.94 -1.10
N ASN A 240 -27.61 10.38 -0.23
CA ASN A 240 -27.79 11.52 0.68
C ASN A 240 -27.21 12.82 0.09
N GLY A 241 -26.78 12.82 -1.17
CA GLY A 241 -26.17 13.97 -1.82
C GLY A 241 -24.78 14.31 -1.32
N ILE A 242 -24.11 13.36 -0.68
CA ILE A 242 -22.76 13.51 -0.14
C ILE A 242 -21.75 13.04 -1.18
N VAL A 243 -20.85 13.93 -1.58
CA VAL A 243 -19.74 13.64 -2.48
C VAL A 243 -18.44 13.71 -1.69
N ILE A 244 -17.81 12.56 -1.45
CA ILE A 244 -16.57 12.50 -0.68
C ILE A 244 -15.39 12.79 -1.63
N ALA A 245 -14.80 13.98 -1.56
CA ALA A 245 -13.55 14.33 -2.25
C ALA A 245 -12.37 14.26 -1.26
N GLY A 246 -12.29 13.15 -0.53
CA GLY A 246 -11.35 12.94 0.57
C GLY A 246 -10.11 12.12 0.19
N PHE A 247 -9.24 11.92 1.16
CA PHE A 247 -8.03 11.11 1.04
C PHE A 247 -8.38 9.69 0.57
N PRO A 248 -7.61 9.11 -0.36
CA PRO A 248 -6.26 9.49 -0.70
C PRO A 248 -6.15 10.09 -2.11
N ASP A 249 -7.03 9.70 -3.03
CA ASP A 249 -6.85 9.83 -4.47
C ASP A 249 -7.76 10.88 -5.06
N ARG A 250 -8.63 11.49 -4.25
CA ARG A 250 -9.46 12.66 -4.59
C ARG A 250 -8.93 13.88 -3.86
N GLY A 251 -9.53 15.01 -4.16
CA GLY A 251 -9.25 16.26 -3.47
C GLY A 251 -9.99 17.41 -4.12
N LEU A 252 -9.97 18.56 -3.46
CA LEU A 252 -10.54 19.79 -3.95
C LEU A 252 -9.47 20.89 -4.02
N PRO A 253 -9.60 21.90 -4.89
CA PRO A 253 -8.67 23.03 -4.94
C PRO A 253 -8.65 23.81 -3.62
N SER A 254 -7.47 23.99 -3.01
CA SER A 254 -7.32 24.75 -1.76
C SER A 254 -6.95 26.23 -1.98
N ASN A 255 -6.25 26.53 -3.08
CA ASN A 255 -5.61 27.84 -3.29
C ASN A 255 -6.14 28.59 -4.52
N THR A 256 -7.10 28.02 -5.24
CA THR A 256 -7.67 28.62 -6.46
C THR A 256 -9.18 28.55 -6.40
N SER A 257 -9.84 29.60 -6.91
CA SER A 257 -11.29 29.58 -7.07
C SER A 257 -11.67 28.70 -8.25
N TYR A 258 -12.81 28.02 -8.14
CA TYR A 258 -13.28 27.06 -9.13
C TYR A 258 -14.81 27.11 -9.23
N THR A 259 -15.35 26.66 -10.36
CA THR A 259 -16.80 26.55 -10.53
C THR A 259 -17.24 25.10 -10.45
N LEU A 260 -18.45 24.89 -9.94
CA LEU A 260 -19.06 23.58 -9.83
C LEU A 260 -20.31 23.53 -10.71
N GLU A 261 -20.42 22.47 -11.50
CA GLU A 261 -21.63 22.13 -12.23
C GLU A 261 -22.14 20.78 -11.75
N LEU A 262 -23.45 20.67 -11.60
CA LEU A 262 -24.15 19.44 -11.30
C LEU A 262 -24.73 18.86 -12.58
N GLU A 263 -24.32 17.65 -12.92
CA GLU A 263 -25.00 16.82 -13.91
C GLU A 263 -26.00 15.91 -13.17
N TYR A 264 -27.29 16.11 -13.42
CA TYR A 264 -28.36 15.33 -12.80
C TYR A 264 -29.45 14.98 -13.81
N LEU A 265 -29.77 13.68 -13.94
CA LEU A 265 -30.74 13.16 -14.91
C LEU A 265 -30.54 13.70 -16.34
N GLY A 266 -29.29 13.93 -16.76
CA GLY A 266 -28.95 14.44 -18.10
C GLY A 266 -29.15 15.95 -18.29
N ARG A 267 -29.34 16.71 -17.21
CA ARG A 267 -29.30 18.18 -17.19
C ARG A 267 -28.07 18.68 -16.43
N TYR A 268 -27.57 19.83 -16.87
CA TYR A 268 -26.49 20.55 -16.20
C TYR A 268 -27.09 21.74 -15.45
N ALA A 269 -26.67 21.94 -14.21
CA ALA A 269 -27.05 23.07 -13.39
C ALA A 269 -25.81 23.62 -12.68
N THR A 270 -25.58 24.93 -12.76
CA THR A 270 -24.51 25.59 -12.02
C THR A 270 -24.82 25.56 -10.53
N LEU A 271 -23.86 25.12 -9.73
CA LEU A 271 -23.97 25.07 -8.28
C LEU A 271 -23.53 26.39 -7.66
N GLN A 272 -24.22 26.82 -6.61
CA GLN A 272 -23.83 27.96 -5.78
C GLN A 272 -23.10 27.46 -4.52
N PRO A 273 -21.99 28.10 -4.12
CA PRO A 273 -21.45 29.35 -4.65
C PRO A 273 -20.71 29.18 -6.00
N ALA A 274 -20.85 30.17 -6.89
CA ALA A 274 -20.17 30.25 -8.18
C ALA A 274 -19.53 31.64 -8.36
N PRO A 275 -18.19 31.78 -8.26
CA PRO A 275 -17.20 30.72 -8.01
C PRO A 275 -17.17 30.27 -6.55
N VAL A 276 -16.67 29.05 -6.31
CA VAL A 276 -16.30 28.56 -5.00
C VAL A 276 -14.92 29.12 -4.63
N GLU A 277 -14.89 29.93 -3.59
CA GLU A 277 -13.66 30.38 -2.93
C GLU A 277 -13.33 29.52 -1.70
N PRO A 278 -12.23 28.75 -1.71
CA PRO A 278 -11.86 27.85 -0.60
C PRO A 278 -11.77 28.54 0.76
N SER A 279 -11.18 29.74 0.81
CA SER A 279 -10.97 30.52 2.05
C SER A 279 -12.26 30.98 2.72
N LEU A 280 -13.37 31.07 1.97
CA LEU A 280 -14.66 31.53 2.49
C LEU A 280 -15.65 30.40 2.70
N HIS A 281 -15.64 29.40 1.80
CA HIS A 281 -16.70 28.40 1.76
C HIS A 281 -16.34 27.06 2.41
N TYR A 282 -15.07 26.76 2.64
CA TYR A 282 -14.67 25.54 3.34
C TYR A 282 -14.86 25.69 4.84
N LYS A 283 -15.64 24.77 5.41
CA LYS A 283 -15.87 24.67 6.85
C LYS A 283 -15.19 23.44 7.38
N PHE A 284 -14.37 23.60 8.42
CA PHE A 284 -13.75 22.45 9.08
C PHE A 284 -14.81 21.55 9.75
N SER A 285 -14.73 20.24 9.56
CA SER A 285 -15.60 19.26 10.23
C SER A 285 -14.79 18.06 10.72
N GLN A 286 -15.05 17.65 11.97
CA GLN A 286 -14.45 16.45 12.56
C GLN A 286 -15.18 15.15 12.19
N GLU A 287 -16.39 15.25 11.66
CA GLU A 287 -17.26 14.10 11.37
C GLU A 287 -16.66 13.13 10.34
N TYR A 288 -15.90 13.68 9.39
CA TYR A 288 -15.34 12.94 8.26
C TYR A 288 -13.85 12.63 8.40
N LEU A 289 -13.24 12.92 9.57
CA LEU A 289 -11.85 12.57 9.82
C LEU A 289 -11.68 11.05 9.95
N PRO A 290 -10.57 10.47 9.44
CA PRO A 290 -9.41 11.13 8.84
C PRO A 290 -9.50 11.33 7.31
N VAL A 291 -10.67 11.10 6.70
CA VAL A 291 -10.82 11.06 5.24
C VAL A 291 -11.02 12.44 4.63
N ALA A 292 -11.70 13.35 5.31
CA ALA A 292 -11.86 14.75 4.90
C ALA A 292 -11.73 15.68 6.11
N SER A 293 -11.12 16.85 5.90
CA SER A 293 -10.98 17.93 6.89
C SER A 293 -12.05 19.00 6.74
N VAL A 294 -12.59 19.18 5.52
CA VAL A 294 -13.52 20.28 5.21
C VAL A 294 -14.85 19.79 4.62
N VAL A 295 -15.88 20.60 4.79
CA VAL A 295 -17.20 20.44 4.19
C VAL A 295 -17.52 21.68 3.36
N LEU A 296 -18.02 21.45 2.15
CA LEU A 296 -18.50 22.46 1.22
C LEU A 296 -20.01 22.23 0.98
N ASP A 297 -20.81 23.17 1.45
CA ASP A 297 -22.25 23.20 1.19
C ASP A 297 -22.52 23.82 -0.18
N VAL A 298 -23.14 23.08 -1.10
CA VAL A 298 -23.51 23.59 -2.43
C VAL A 298 -24.99 23.45 -2.70
N ARG A 299 -25.57 24.45 -3.39
CA ARG A 299 -26.99 24.48 -3.75
C ARG A 299 -27.19 24.55 -5.25
N ALA A 300 -28.17 23.80 -5.76
CA ALA A 300 -28.61 23.83 -7.16
C ALA A 300 -29.91 24.65 -7.28
N PRO A 301 -29.85 25.98 -7.50
CA PRO A 301 -31.03 26.86 -7.43
C PRO A 301 -32.07 26.63 -8.54
N LEU A 302 -31.68 25.91 -9.61
CA LEU A 302 -32.54 25.56 -10.74
C LEU A 302 -33.23 24.20 -10.57
N ILE A 303 -32.82 23.41 -9.58
CA ILE A 303 -33.48 22.15 -9.21
C ILE A 303 -34.41 22.47 -8.05
N LEU A 304 -35.71 22.44 -8.32
CA LEU A 304 -36.73 22.85 -7.38
C LEU A 304 -37.11 21.74 -6.40
N TYR A 305 -37.07 20.49 -6.84
CA TYR A 305 -37.46 19.33 -6.04
C TYR A 305 -36.69 18.09 -6.52
N SER A 306 -36.05 17.38 -5.59
CA SER A 306 -35.38 16.09 -5.85
C SER A 306 -35.38 15.04 -4.70
N PRO A 307 -36.25 15.06 -3.68
CA PRO A 307 -36.16 14.09 -2.58
C PRO A 307 -36.66 12.70 -2.95
N LEU A 308 -37.41 12.54 -4.06
CA LEU A 308 -37.76 11.23 -4.61
C LEU A 308 -36.64 10.72 -5.52
N PRO A 309 -36.26 9.43 -5.45
CA PRO A 309 -35.17 8.92 -6.27
C PRO A 309 -35.46 9.08 -7.77
N TYR A 310 -34.56 9.77 -8.47
CA TYR A 310 -34.64 10.03 -9.93
C TYR A 310 -35.86 10.80 -10.40
N VAL A 311 -36.54 11.51 -9.52
CA VAL A 311 -37.52 12.52 -9.89
C VAL A 311 -36.89 13.88 -9.62
N ALA A 312 -36.82 14.71 -10.65
CA ALA A 312 -36.34 16.07 -10.50
C ALA A 312 -37.22 17.05 -11.24
N VAL A 313 -37.51 18.18 -10.60
CA VAL A 313 -38.15 19.32 -11.23
C VAL A 313 -37.09 20.39 -11.46
N PHE A 314 -36.92 20.76 -12.72
CA PHE A 314 -36.04 21.82 -13.15
C PHE A 314 -36.85 23.05 -13.53
N ARG A 315 -36.28 24.23 -13.29
CA ARG A 315 -36.76 25.50 -13.85
C ARG A 315 -35.72 26.18 -14.71
N SER A 316 -36.17 26.98 -15.67
CA SER A 316 -35.35 28.00 -16.31
C SER A 316 -35.10 29.19 -15.36
N GLU A 317 -34.03 29.95 -15.60
CA GLU A 317 -33.69 31.16 -14.83
C GLU A 317 -34.81 32.23 -14.82
N ASN A 318 -35.58 32.31 -15.92
CA ASN A 318 -36.64 33.31 -16.11
C ASN A 318 -37.99 32.98 -15.44
N ILE A 319 -38.02 31.94 -14.59
CA ILE A 319 -39.24 31.52 -13.87
C ILE A 319 -39.07 31.68 -12.37
N GLU A 320 -40.05 32.32 -11.75
CA GLU A 320 -40.30 32.18 -10.31
C GLU A 320 -41.30 31.04 -10.10
N ALA A 321 -40.92 30.08 -9.26
CA ALA A 321 -41.74 28.91 -8.97
C ALA A 321 -41.80 28.67 -7.47
N ASN A 322 -43.01 28.51 -6.96
CA ASN A 322 -43.27 28.06 -5.61
C ASN A 322 -43.80 26.63 -5.65
N ILE A 323 -43.25 25.78 -4.79
CA ILE A 323 -43.70 24.40 -4.64
C ILE A 323 -44.53 24.29 -3.37
N THR A 324 -45.69 23.66 -3.48
CA THR A 324 -46.47 23.18 -2.36
C THR A 324 -46.57 21.66 -2.44
N LEU A 325 -46.09 21.00 -1.39
CA LEU A 325 -46.22 19.55 -1.22
C LEU A 325 -47.55 19.29 -0.54
N SER A 326 -48.47 18.63 -1.26
CA SER A 326 -49.78 18.29 -0.71
C SER A 326 -49.72 16.97 0.07
N ASP A 327 -48.96 15.99 -0.44
CA ASP A 327 -48.73 14.65 0.14
C ASP A 327 -47.39 14.06 -0.37
N ARG A 328 -46.95 12.88 0.12
CA ARG A 328 -45.72 12.19 -0.37
C ARG A 328 -45.73 11.95 -1.89
N ASP A 329 -46.91 11.72 -2.46
CA ASP A 329 -47.08 11.34 -3.85
C ASP A 329 -47.62 12.48 -4.72
N ARG A 330 -47.84 13.67 -4.16
CA ARG A 330 -48.50 14.78 -4.88
C ARG A 330 -47.79 16.11 -4.64
N MET A 331 -47.33 16.70 -5.74
CA MET A 331 -46.63 17.98 -5.76
C MET A 331 -47.35 18.97 -6.66
N VAL A 332 -47.53 20.19 -6.16
CA VAL A 332 -48.08 21.30 -6.94
C VAL A 332 -47.00 22.36 -7.10
N VAL A 333 -46.75 22.77 -8.34
CA VAL A 333 -45.81 23.83 -8.71
C VAL A 333 -46.62 24.98 -9.29
N ILE A 334 -46.54 26.15 -8.65
CA ILE A 334 -47.10 27.40 -9.17
C ILE A 334 -45.94 28.18 -9.75
N ALA A 335 -45.91 28.34 -11.06
CA ALA A 335 -44.80 28.95 -11.79
C ALA A 335 -45.28 30.17 -12.57
N ARG A 336 -44.52 31.27 -12.49
CA ARG A 336 -44.75 32.51 -13.22
C ARG A 336 -43.52 32.84 -14.06
N ALA A 337 -43.72 33.04 -15.36
CA ALA A 337 -42.66 33.43 -16.28
C ALA A 337 -42.56 34.95 -16.38
N HIS A 338 -41.34 35.49 -16.25
CA HIS A 338 -41.06 36.94 -16.34
C HIS A 338 -40.51 37.37 -17.71
N ALA A 339 -40.14 36.43 -18.58
CA ALA A 339 -39.60 36.68 -19.91
C ALA A 339 -39.83 35.49 -20.87
N TYR A 340 -39.60 35.73 -22.17
CA TYR A 340 -39.73 34.75 -23.25
C TYR A 340 -38.94 33.46 -22.96
N GLN A 341 -39.58 32.31 -23.16
CA GLN A 341 -39.02 30.95 -23.02
C GLN A 341 -38.83 30.43 -21.57
N GLY A 342 -39.66 30.86 -20.63
CA GLY A 342 -39.75 30.19 -19.33
C GLY A 342 -40.24 28.74 -19.45
N TYR A 343 -39.54 27.77 -18.85
CA TYR A 343 -40.04 26.40 -18.74
C TYR A 343 -39.84 25.74 -17.37
N ILE A 344 -40.79 24.87 -17.02
CA ILE A 344 -40.63 23.85 -15.98
C ILE A 344 -40.43 22.50 -16.66
N GLU A 345 -39.42 21.76 -16.26
CA GLU A 345 -39.14 20.42 -16.80
C GLU A 345 -39.12 19.40 -15.67
N LEU A 346 -40.04 18.44 -15.73
CA LEU A 346 -40.03 17.26 -14.88
C LEU A 346 -39.24 16.16 -15.58
N ARG A 347 -38.33 15.50 -14.86
CA ARG A 347 -37.68 14.26 -15.29
C ARG A 347 -37.93 13.16 -14.28
N PHE A 348 -38.26 11.96 -14.76
CA PHE A 348 -38.48 10.79 -13.92
C PHE A 348 -37.97 9.50 -14.59
N SER A 349 -37.53 8.53 -13.78
CA SER A 349 -37.08 7.22 -14.26
C SER A 349 -38.21 6.41 -14.90
N LYS A 350 -37.90 5.49 -15.83
CA LYS A 350 -38.87 4.53 -16.41
C LYS A 350 -39.59 3.66 -15.37
N ARG A 351 -39.05 3.56 -14.14
CA ARG A 351 -39.68 2.82 -13.03
C ARG A 351 -40.82 3.61 -12.36
N CYS A 352 -40.86 4.92 -12.55
CA CYS A 352 -41.89 5.80 -12.03
C CYS A 352 -43.03 5.96 -13.03
N SER A 353 -44.26 5.94 -12.54
CA SER A 353 -45.43 6.44 -13.27
C SER A 353 -45.80 7.81 -12.74
N VAL A 354 -45.81 8.82 -13.61
CA VAL A 354 -46.22 10.18 -13.23
C VAL A 354 -47.45 10.59 -14.03
N TYR A 355 -48.44 11.13 -13.34
CA TYR A 355 -49.59 11.78 -13.94
C TYR A 355 -49.44 13.29 -13.74
N SER A 356 -49.33 14.03 -14.84
CA SER A 356 -49.24 15.48 -14.83
C SER A 356 -50.58 16.11 -15.22
N TYR A 357 -50.99 17.11 -14.45
CA TYR A 357 -52.13 17.97 -14.72
C TYR A 357 -51.63 19.40 -14.78
N HIS A 358 -52.09 20.17 -15.76
CA HIS A 358 -51.70 21.56 -15.90
C HIS A 358 -52.92 22.44 -16.13
N ASP A 359 -52.94 23.59 -15.49
CA ASP A 359 -53.99 24.60 -15.60
C ASP A 359 -53.39 26.00 -15.68
N GLY A 360 -53.95 26.82 -16.57
CA GLY A 360 -53.49 28.18 -16.88
C GLY A 360 -52.07 28.25 -17.48
N GLY A 361 -51.79 29.32 -18.22
CA GLY A 361 -50.41 29.76 -18.49
C GLY A 361 -49.52 28.88 -19.37
N VAL A 362 -49.89 27.65 -19.73
CA VAL A 362 -49.00 26.74 -20.48
C VAL A 362 -49.13 26.97 -21.98
N ALA A 363 -48.05 27.47 -22.58
CA ALA A 363 -47.92 27.74 -24.01
C ALA A 363 -47.82 26.45 -24.83
N SER A 364 -46.99 25.51 -24.36
CA SER A 364 -46.76 24.23 -25.03
C SER A 364 -46.24 23.18 -24.06
N TYR A 365 -46.56 21.92 -24.38
CA TYR A 365 -46.13 20.73 -23.67
C TYR A 365 -45.30 19.85 -24.59
N VAL A 366 -44.12 19.45 -24.13
CA VAL A 366 -43.22 18.55 -24.86
C VAL A 366 -42.86 17.40 -23.93
N ASN A 367 -43.09 16.17 -24.38
CA ASN A 367 -42.62 14.99 -23.69
C ASN A 367 -41.60 14.22 -24.53
N GLY A 368 -40.84 13.35 -23.87
CA GLY A 368 -39.87 12.51 -24.52
C GLY A 368 -39.17 11.59 -23.56
N THR A 369 -38.14 10.91 -24.06
CA THR A 369 -37.29 10.02 -23.27
C THR A 369 -35.89 10.59 -23.16
N PHE A 370 -35.22 10.31 -22.04
CA PHE A 370 -33.80 10.64 -21.87
C PHE A 370 -33.00 9.40 -21.44
N SER A 371 -31.71 9.44 -21.70
CA SER A 371 -30.73 8.52 -21.15
C SER A 371 -29.63 9.32 -20.47
N TRP A 372 -29.27 8.93 -19.25
CA TRP A 372 -28.25 9.57 -18.43
C TRP A 372 -27.41 8.51 -17.74
N ARG A 373 -26.18 8.31 -18.22
CA ARG A 373 -25.17 7.43 -17.59
C ARG A 373 -25.69 6.02 -17.23
N GLY A 374 -26.49 5.44 -18.12
CA GLY A 374 -27.11 4.11 -17.95
C GLY A 374 -28.50 4.12 -17.31
N ILE A 375 -29.00 5.29 -16.90
CA ILE A 375 -30.37 5.48 -16.41
C ILE A 375 -31.24 5.97 -17.55
N GLU A 376 -32.37 5.31 -17.78
CA GLU A 376 -33.35 5.72 -18.78
C GLU A 376 -34.63 6.22 -18.11
N GLY A 377 -35.21 7.27 -18.68
CA GLY A 377 -36.38 7.93 -18.11
C GLY A 377 -37.20 8.70 -19.13
N HIS A 378 -38.22 9.37 -18.62
CA HIS A 378 -39.10 10.26 -19.35
C HIS A 378 -38.92 11.69 -18.86
N TYR A 379 -39.09 12.64 -19.76
CA TYR A 379 -39.17 14.05 -19.39
C TYR A 379 -40.46 14.66 -19.92
N GLU A 380 -40.97 15.62 -19.16
CA GLU A 380 -42.11 16.45 -19.50
C GLU A 380 -41.72 17.90 -19.30
N ARG A 381 -41.80 18.70 -20.37
CA ARG A 381 -41.47 20.11 -20.37
C ARG A 381 -42.71 20.93 -20.64
N PHE A 382 -42.99 21.85 -19.72
CA PHE A 382 -44.09 22.80 -19.76
C PHE A 382 -43.51 24.18 -20.02
N ASN A 383 -43.70 24.70 -21.23
CA ASN A 383 -43.32 26.07 -21.55
C ASN A 383 -44.46 27.00 -21.12
N ILE A 384 -44.13 28.03 -20.34
CA ILE A 384 -45.11 28.95 -19.75
C ILE A 384 -45.15 30.22 -20.59
N ASN A 385 -46.34 30.72 -20.89
CA ASN A 385 -46.56 32.01 -21.56
C ASN A 385 -46.02 33.16 -20.73
N ASP A 386 -45.47 34.16 -21.41
CA ASP A 386 -44.90 35.35 -20.79
C ASP A 386 -45.92 36.06 -19.90
N ASN A 387 -45.51 36.42 -18.69
CA ASN A 387 -46.34 37.07 -17.68
C ASN A 387 -47.58 36.29 -17.21
N GLU A 388 -47.79 35.04 -17.65
CA GLU A 388 -48.84 34.18 -17.13
C GLU A 388 -48.35 33.32 -15.97
N THR A 389 -49.30 32.84 -15.17
CA THR A 389 -49.04 31.89 -14.09
C THR A 389 -49.62 30.55 -14.49
N ALA A 390 -48.78 29.51 -14.47
CA ALA A 390 -49.19 28.14 -14.68
C ALA A 390 -49.23 27.40 -13.34
N ARG A 391 -50.26 26.59 -13.15
CA ARG A 391 -50.36 25.63 -12.05
C ARG A 391 -50.13 24.24 -12.61
N LEU A 392 -49.03 23.62 -12.19
CA LEU A 392 -48.65 22.26 -12.57
C LEU A 392 -48.84 21.36 -11.35
N GLU A 393 -49.52 20.23 -11.54
CA GLU A 393 -49.72 19.23 -10.51
C GLU A 393 -49.19 17.89 -10.99
N PHE A 394 -48.37 17.26 -10.16
CA PHE A 394 -47.71 16.00 -10.43
C PHE A 394 -48.10 14.98 -9.39
N VAL A 395 -48.61 13.83 -9.84
CA VAL A 395 -48.93 12.68 -8.98
C VAL A 395 -47.98 11.53 -9.32
N PHE A 396 -47.13 11.17 -8.36
CA PHE A 396 -46.12 10.13 -8.46
C PHE A 396 -46.69 8.78 -7.99
N ARG A 397 -46.47 7.71 -8.76
CA ARG A 397 -46.80 6.33 -8.35
C ARG A 397 -45.67 5.38 -8.69
N GLY A 398 -45.36 4.48 -7.75
CA GLY A 398 -44.33 3.45 -7.94
C GLY A 398 -42.91 4.01 -8.00
N CYS A 399 -42.67 5.20 -7.45
CA CYS A 399 -41.34 5.81 -7.35
C CYS A 399 -40.54 5.36 -6.12
N GLU A 400 -41.01 4.33 -5.43
CA GLU A 400 -40.35 3.74 -4.25
C GLU A 400 -39.46 2.58 -4.69
N GLY A 401 -38.18 2.60 -4.32
CA GLY A 401 -37.26 1.49 -4.58
C GLY A 401 -35.79 1.89 -4.54
N GLU A 402 -34.91 0.89 -4.46
CA GLU A 402 -33.47 1.13 -4.50
C GLU A 402 -33.04 1.68 -5.87
N PRO A 403 -32.40 2.85 -5.88
CA PRO A 403 -32.15 3.58 -7.10
C PRO A 403 -30.95 3.02 -7.89
N THR A 404 -31.12 2.79 -9.21
CA THR A 404 -30.04 2.37 -10.15
C THR A 404 -28.95 3.43 -10.33
N HIS A 405 -27.82 3.27 -9.66
CA HIS A 405 -26.73 4.26 -9.62
C HIS A 405 -26.17 4.65 -11.01
N PRO A 406 -25.88 5.94 -11.27
CA PRO A 406 -25.28 6.36 -12.53
C PRO A 406 -23.86 5.80 -12.69
N SER A 407 -23.56 5.31 -13.90
CA SER A 407 -22.22 4.85 -14.27
C SER A 407 -21.33 6.05 -14.64
N VAL A 408 -20.41 6.39 -13.74
CA VAL A 408 -19.52 7.55 -13.88
C VAL A 408 -18.08 7.05 -13.87
N ARG A 409 -17.32 7.41 -14.91
CA ARG A 409 -15.86 7.37 -14.86
C ARG A 409 -15.37 8.65 -14.19
N GLU A 410 -15.02 8.54 -12.92
CA GLU A 410 -14.54 9.67 -12.14
C GLU A 410 -13.18 10.17 -12.62
N VAL A 411 -12.95 11.46 -12.43
CA VAL A 411 -11.67 12.13 -12.70
C VAL A 411 -11.27 12.85 -11.43
N SER A 412 -10.08 12.57 -10.91
CA SER A 412 -9.59 13.19 -9.68
C SER A 412 -8.83 14.48 -9.96
N TYR A 413 -9.07 15.49 -9.13
CA TYR A 413 -8.29 16.72 -9.11
C TYR A 413 -6.81 16.46 -8.83
N MET A 414 -6.48 15.56 -7.90
CA MET A 414 -5.08 15.18 -7.65
C MET A 414 -4.43 14.54 -8.88
N GLY A 415 -5.20 13.73 -9.62
CA GLY A 415 -4.74 13.17 -10.89
C GLY A 415 -4.41 14.23 -11.93
N THR A 416 -5.16 15.34 -11.98
CA THR A 416 -4.85 16.46 -12.89
C THR A 416 -3.58 17.23 -12.51
N LEU A 417 -3.17 17.17 -11.25
CA LEU A 417 -1.89 17.72 -10.77
C LEU A 417 -0.70 16.76 -11.02
N GLY A 418 -0.94 15.64 -11.71
CA GLY A 418 0.08 14.64 -12.00
C GLY A 418 0.35 13.67 -10.84
N PHE A 419 -0.44 13.74 -9.77
CA PHE A 419 -0.28 12.85 -8.62
C PHE A 419 -1.02 11.54 -8.85
N SER A 420 -0.32 10.43 -8.64
CA SER A 420 -0.89 9.09 -8.74
C SER A 420 -0.39 8.28 -7.58
N LEU A 421 -1.24 8.10 -6.58
CA LEU A 421 -0.91 7.36 -5.38
C LEU A 421 -0.45 5.94 -5.65
N THR A 422 -1.02 5.30 -6.67
CA THR A 422 -0.59 3.95 -7.05
C THR A 422 0.87 3.97 -7.50
N SER A 423 1.31 4.96 -8.28
CA SER A 423 2.72 5.06 -8.68
C SER A 423 3.63 5.49 -7.54
N ASP A 424 3.17 6.38 -6.65
CA ASP A 424 4.02 6.86 -5.56
C ASP A 424 4.16 5.81 -4.45
N PHE A 425 3.07 5.13 -4.09
CA PHE A 425 3.12 4.01 -3.15
C PHE A 425 3.86 2.80 -3.71
N THR A 426 3.80 2.54 -5.01
CA THR A 426 4.60 1.45 -5.61
C THR A 426 6.09 1.79 -5.63
N ARG A 427 6.47 3.04 -5.91
CA ARG A 427 7.87 3.50 -5.79
C ARG A 427 8.37 3.39 -4.35
N LEU A 428 7.54 3.79 -3.39
CA LEU A 428 7.87 3.74 -1.97
C LEU A 428 7.96 2.27 -1.49
N ALA A 429 7.04 1.40 -1.91
CA ALA A 429 7.14 -0.04 -1.67
C ALA A 429 8.42 -0.63 -2.27
N ALA A 430 8.77 -0.24 -3.49
CA ALA A 430 9.99 -0.69 -4.15
C ALA A 430 11.25 -0.24 -3.42
N SER A 431 11.32 1.02 -2.95
CA SER A 431 12.49 1.52 -2.21
C SER A 431 12.69 0.79 -0.88
N VAL A 432 11.60 0.46 -0.18
CA VAL A 432 11.62 -0.36 1.06
C VAL A 432 12.10 -1.77 0.77
N VAL A 433 11.58 -2.42 -0.28
CA VAL A 433 12.04 -3.76 -0.68
C VAL A 433 13.51 -3.72 -1.07
N MET A 434 13.94 -2.73 -1.86
CA MET A 434 15.34 -2.64 -2.28
C MET A 434 16.28 -2.43 -1.09
N SER A 435 15.97 -1.48 -0.21
CA SER A 435 16.84 -1.12 0.92
C SER A 435 16.86 -2.16 2.03
N TRP A 436 15.72 -2.79 2.36
CA TRP A 436 15.59 -3.63 3.55
C TRP A 436 15.34 -5.11 3.27
N VAL A 437 15.13 -5.51 2.01
CA VAL A 437 15.05 -6.92 1.60
C VAL A 437 16.21 -7.28 0.69
N VAL A 438 16.35 -6.59 -0.44
CA VAL A 438 17.32 -6.94 -1.49
C VAL A 438 18.75 -6.71 -1.03
N LEU A 439 19.10 -5.50 -0.58
CA LEU A 439 20.47 -5.21 -0.14
C LEU A 439 20.94 -6.12 1.01
N PRO A 440 20.13 -6.37 2.07
CA PRO A 440 20.53 -7.33 3.10
C PRO A 440 20.66 -8.76 2.59
N ALA A 441 19.79 -9.21 1.69
CA ALA A 441 19.92 -10.54 1.09
C ALA A 441 21.21 -10.67 0.27
N VAL A 442 21.54 -9.67 -0.56
CA VAL A 442 22.80 -9.61 -1.31
C VAL A 442 23.99 -9.65 -0.35
N TYR A 443 23.94 -8.90 0.74
CA TYR A 443 25.00 -8.91 1.75
C TYR A 443 25.20 -10.29 2.38
N MET A 444 24.11 -10.98 2.71
CA MET A 444 24.15 -12.35 3.26
C MET A 444 24.74 -13.35 2.25
N VAL A 445 24.45 -13.18 0.95
CA VAL A 445 25.07 -14.00 -0.11
C VAL A 445 26.56 -13.72 -0.21
N ILE A 446 27.00 -12.46 -0.11
CA ILE A 446 28.43 -12.10 -0.09
C ILE A 446 29.12 -12.77 1.10
N LEU A 447 28.55 -12.68 2.30
CA LEU A 447 29.10 -13.36 3.48
C LEU A 447 29.17 -14.88 3.27
N GLY A 448 28.12 -15.50 2.72
CA GLY A 448 28.11 -16.93 2.39
C GLY A 448 29.20 -17.31 1.38
N ALA A 449 29.39 -16.51 0.34
CA ALA A 449 30.44 -16.72 -0.66
C ALA A 449 31.84 -16.62 -0.02
N VAL A 450 32.08 -15.61 0.81
CA VAL A 450 33.34 -15.46 1.56
C VAL A 450 33.55 -16.62 2.53
N SER A 451 32.51 -17.08 3.23
CA SER A 451 32.57 -18.28 4.07
C SER A 451 32.94 -19.52 3.27
N SER A 452 32.36 -19.73 2.08
CA SER A 452 32.70 -20.87 1.22
C SER A 452 34.16 -20.80 0.72
N GLY A 453 34.65 -19.61 0.37
CA GLY A 453 36.03 -19.40 -0.05
C GLY A 453 37.01 -19.69 1.09
N LEU A 454 36.72 -19.20 2.30
CA LEU A 454 37.53 -19.48 3.48
C LEU A 454 37.47 -20.96 3.88
N ALA A 455 36.29 -21.59 3.79
CA ALA A 455 36.12 -23.02 4.04
C ALA A 455 36.95 -23.86 3.07
N TYR A 456 37.07 -23.45 1.80
CA TYR A 456 37.94 -24.11 0.83
C TYR A 456 39.43 -24.00 1.21
N VAL A 457 39.87 -22.84 1.69
CA VAL A 457 41.25 -22.63 2.16
C VAL A 457 41.56 -23.49 3.39
N ILE A 458 40.62 -23.61 4.32
CA ILE A 458 40.77 -24.40 5.54
C ILE A 458 40.67 -25.91 5.22
N GLY A 459 39.58 -26.33 4.60
CA GLY A 459 39.23 -27.73 4.39
C GLY A 459 39.91 -28.38 3.19
N GLY A 460 40.35 -27.61 2.19
CA GLY A 460 40.88 -28.12 0.92
C GLY A 460 39.87 -28.90 0.07
N ALA A 461 38.60 -28.92 0.48
CA ALA A 461 37.52 -29.63 -0.19
C ALA A 461 36.63 -28.60 -0.91
N ARG A 462 36.50 -28.70 -2.24
CA ARG A 462 35.39 -28.03 -2.93
C ARG A 462 34.10 -28.63 -2.38
N GLU A 463 33.17 -27.79 -1.95
CA GLU A 463 31.79 -28.23 -1.86
C GLU A 463 31.40 -28.76 -3.25
N LYS A 464 31.15 -30.06 -3.36
CA LYS A 464 30.31 -30.56 -4.45
C LYS A 464 28.88 -30.19 -4.07
N VAL A 465 28.54 -28.90 -4.11
CA VAL A 465 27.13 -28.54 -4.15
C VAL A 465 26.65 -29.00 -5.52
N SER A 466 26.05 -30.18 -5.57
CA SER A 466 25.33 -30.62 -6.76
C SER A 466 24.04 -29.81 -6.84
N PHE A 467 24.12 -28.58 -7.32
CA PHE A 467 22.99 -28.02 -8.04
C PHE A 467 22.94 -28.74 -9.38
N ARG A 468 22.39 -29.96 -9.39
CA ARG A 468 21.64 -30.41 -10.57
C ARG A 468 20.39 -29.55 -10.55
N ALA A 469 20.41 -28.48 -11.34
CA ALA A 469 19.18 -27.81 -11.74
C ALA A 469 18.27 -28.89 -12.31
N TRP A 470 17.11 -29.07 -11.66
CA TRP A 470 15.99 -29.80 -12.22
C TRP A 470 15.40 -29.00 -13.37
#